data_AF-A0A1W9XFB5-F1
#
_entry.id   AF-A0A1W9XFB5-F1
#
_cell.length_a   1.000
_cell.length_b   1.000
_cell.length_c   1.000
_cell.angle_alpha   90.00
_cell.angle_beta   90.00
_cell.angle_gamma   90.00
#
_symmetry.space_group_name_H-M   'P 1'
#
loop_
_entity.id
_entity.type
_entity.pdbx_description
1 polymer ?
#
loop_
_entity_poly.entity_id
_entity_poly.type
_entity_poly.pdbx_seq_one_letter_code
_entity_poly.pdbx_strand_id
1 'polypeptide(L)'
;MRHTESVPAGRDSGVPSSQRNPSSLTQFFPESTEKLHPKLKLHFADRLGIVANIAVILAENDFNIFPMEVVRIDSSAYIYIEAEKRDDSSEQADIFELLGRIPDLAEISMIRTLPGEERENRFRVVLDNISDGVISVGNDGKITTINKVAKRILDCENSEVIGSELKDLKFPSEIITECLRGKKFSNVKKTFINDRGRFQFFATGRPIKDSSGRIVGAVEIGKDMREIKILAEEVSRHDHITFSDFMGDSPPVREALSFAQKIAGTGSVVSIRGESGTGKELLARAIHSESGRNGLFIPINCAALPESLLESELFGYTGGAFTGAAKQGKAGLFEAAESGTVFLDEIGEMPPGSQSKILRLIQERKVRRIGGSREIPVNARIITATNKNLEQMINEKLFREDLYYRINVLPIHIPPLRERGEKEIIGKTLKKHESIRKAAKALGVSHTTLMNKLKKHKMKAGPAVSA
;
A
#
# COMPACT_ATOMS: atom_id res chain seq x y z
N MET A 1 3.84 -19.63 59.20
CA MET A 1 3.59 -18.27 58.65
C MET A 1 2.13 -18.28 58.21
N ARG A 2 1.14 -17.76 58.97
CA ARG A 2 0.72 -16.33 59.12
C ARG A 2 0.84 -15.60 57.77
N HIS A 3 -0.18 -15.05 57.12
CA HIS A 3 -1.44 -14.35 57.49
C HIS A 3 -2.46 -14.56 56.34
N THR A 4 -3.73 -14.95 56.53
CA THR A 4 -4.94 -14.14 56.85
C THR A 4 -5.10 -12.85 56.05
N GLU A 5 -6.14 -12.78 55.21
CA GLU A 5 -7.14 -11.68 55.27
C GLU A 5 -8.45 -12.05 54.55
N SER A 6 -9.51 -11.99 55.34
CA SER A 6 -10.94 -12.14 55.07
C SER A 6 -11.61 -10.80 54.71
N VAL A 7 -12.86 -10.87 54.18
CA VAL A 7 -14.08 -10.07 54.51
C VAL A 7 -14.86 -9.65 53.23
N PRO A 8 -16.22 -9.60 53.17
CA PRO A 8 -17.28 -10.45 53.74
C PRO A 8 -18.46 -10.73 52.75
N ALA A 9 -19.40 -11.57 53.19
CA ALA A 9 -20.77 -11.64 52.66
C ALA A 9 -21.69 -10.66 53.39
N GLY A 10 -22.69 -10.11 52.68
CA GLY A 10 -23.89 -9.54 53.30
C GLY A 10 -24.60 -8.44 52.52
N ARG A 11 -25.79 -8.76 51.99
CA ARG A 11 -27.10 -8.17 52.33
C ARG A 11 -28.03 -8.01 51.11
N ASP A 12 -29.18 -8.65 51.26
CA ASP A 12 -30.46 -8.27 50.67
C ASP A 12 -30.69 -6.75 50.74
N SER A 13 -31.08 -6.19 49.61
CA SER A 13 -31.92 -5.00 49.56
C SER A 13 -32.85 -5.10 48.34
N GLY A 14 -34.14 -5.23 48.62
CA GLY A 14 -35.19 -5.33 47.63
C GLY A 14 -35.22 -4.10 46.72
N VAL A 15 -35.40 -4.36 45.43
CA VAL A 15 -35.75 -3.33 44.45
C VAL A 15 -37.27 -3.26 44.37
N PRO A 16 -37.90 -2.11 44.60
CA PRO A 16 -39.35 -1.99 44.62
C PRO A 16 -39.91 -2.02 43.19
N SER A 17 -40.99 -2.78 43.05
CA SER A 17 -41.96 -2.67 41.96
C SER A 17 -42.43 -1.22 41.82
N SER A 18 -41.92 -0.51 40.81
CA SER A 18 -42.44 0.80 40.41
C SER A 18 -43.26 0.65 39.14
N GLN A 19 -44.57 0.81 39.28
CA GLN A 19 -45.48 1.19 38.21
C GLN A 19 -44.85 2.34 37.43
N ARG A 20 -44.67 2.20 36.11
CA ARG A 20 -44.33 3.32 35.23
C ARG A 20 -45.49 3.57 34.29
N ASN A 21 -46.05 4.77 34.46
CA ASN A 21 -47.06 5.40 33.60
C ASN A 21 -46.58 5.45 32.13
N PRO A 22 -47.47 5.35 31.13
CA PRO A 22 -47.13 5.42 29.70
C PRO A 22 -46.88 6.86 29.17
N SER A 23 -46.69 7.86 30.03
CA SER A 23 -46.87 9.28 29.66
C SER A 23 -45.58 10.10 29.54
N SER A 24 -44.44 9.49 29.18
CA SER A 24 -43.20 10.25 28.94
C SER A 24 -42.46 9.77 27.70
N LEU A 25 -43.08 9.96 26.53
CA LEU A 25 -42.40 9.90 25.23
C LEU A 25 -42.03 11.34 24.83
N THR A 26 -40.74 11.67 24.94
CA THR A 26 -40.22 12.98 24.55
C THR A 26 -40.12 13.05 23.03
N GLN A 27 -41.08 13.72 22.38
CA GLN A 27 -41.05 14.01 20.95
C GLN A 27 -40.00 15.11 20.67
N PHE A 28 -39.03 14.80 19.80
CA PHE A 28 -38.12 15.79 19.22
C PHE A 28 -38.28 15.76 17.69
N PHE A 29 -38.76 16.86 17.12
CA PHE A 29 -39.07 17.00 15.69
C PHE A 29 -37.94 17.74 14.95
N PRO A 30 -37.42 17.23 13.82
CA PRO A 30 -36.62 18.01 12.89
C PRO A 30 -37.49 18.63 11.79
N GLU A 31 -37.32 19.93 11.55
CA GLU A 31 -37.89 20.65 10.41
C GLU A 31 -37.12 20.31 9.12
N SER A 32 -37.74 19.56 8.19
CA SER A 32 -37.28 19.47 6.80
C SER A 32 -38.43 19.10 5.85
N THR A 33 -38.54 19.84 4.74
CA THR A 33 -39.63 19.89 3.76
C THR A 33 -39.60 18.80 2.67
N GLU A 34 -39.22 17.57 3.01
CA GLU A 34 -39.44 16.40 2.14
C GLU A 34 -40.44 15.48 2.85
N LYS A 35 -41.44 14.93 2.14
CA LYS A 35 -42.34 13.92 2.69
C LYS A 35 -41.52 12.65 2.99
N LEU A 36 -40.91 12.59 4.17
CA LEU A 36 -40.20 11.41 4.65
C LEU A 36 -41.19 10.49 5.37
N HIS A 37 -41.35 9.28 4.85
CA HIS A 37 -42.12 8.22 5.50
C HIS A 37 -41.53 7.92 6.89
N PRO A 38 -42.36 7.67 7.91
CA PRO A 38 -41.87 7.38 9.25
C PRO A 38 -41.05 6.08 9.29
N LYS A 39 -39.82 6.19 9.78
CA LYS A 39 -38.90 5.07 10.03
C LYS A 39 -38.86 4.77 11.52
N LEU A 40 -39.21 3.55 11.89
CA LEU A 40 -39.41 3.12 13.26
C LEU A 40 -38.48 1.97 13.62
N LYS A 41 -38.03 1.97 14.88
CA LYS A 41 -37.38 0.86 15.56
C LYS A 41 -38.32 0.37 16.66
N LEU A 42 -38.67 -0.91 16.62
CA LEU A 42 -39.44 -1.60 17.64
C LEU A 42 -38.56 -2.63 18.33
N HIS A 43 -38.62 -2.69 19.65
CA HIS A 43 -37.89 -3.66 20.47
C HIS A 43 -38.88 -4.57 21.19
N PHE A 44 -38.74 -5.87 20.98
CA PHE A 44 -39.54 -6.91 21.63
C PHE A 44 -38.63 -7.90 22.37
N ALA A 45 -39.17 -8.53 23.41
CA ALA A 45 -38.64 -9.82 23.87
C ALA A 45 -38.86 -10.86 22.76
N ASP A 46 -37.86 -11.70 22.44
CA ASP A 46 -37.92 -12.63 21.30
C ASP A 46 -39.13 -13.58 21.44
N ARG A 47 -40.08 -13.46 20.52
CA ARG A 47 -41.28 -14.31 20.43
C ARG A 47 -41.59 -14.64 18.98
N LEU A 48 -42.25 -15.79 18.76
CA LEU A 48 -42.66 -16.21 17.42
C LEU A 48 -43.80 -15.33 16.90
N GLY A 49 -43.79 -15.03 15.60
CA GLY A 49 -44.91 -14.37 14.92
C GLY A 49 -44.95 -12.84 14.96
N ILE A 50 -43.99 -12.16 15.62
CA ILE A 50 -44.00 -10.69 15.74
C ILE A 50 -44.09 -9.99 14.39
N VAL A 51 -43.30 -10.45 13.41
CA VAL A 51 -43.28 -9.89 12.05
C VAL A 51 -44.65 -9.99 11.40
N ALA A 52 -45.30 -11.15 11.53
CA ALA A 52 -46.63 -11.38 10.99
C ALA A 52 -47.68 -10.50 11.69
N ASN A 53 -47.60 -10.34 13.01
CA ASN A 53 -48.52 -9.47 13.74
C ASN A 53 -48.38 -8.00 13.31
N ILE A 54 -47.16 -7.48 13.20
CA ILE A 54 -46.92 -6.11 12.74
C ILE A 54 -47.44 -5.93 11.32
N ALA A 55 -47.15 -6.88 10.42
CA ALA A 55 -47.60 -6.79 9.03
C ALA A 55 -49.13 -6.78 8.91
N VAL A 56 -49.83 -7.63 9.68
CA VAL A 56 -51.31 -7.64 9.71
C VAL A 56 -51.87 -6.33 10.23
N ILE A 57 -51.35 -5.84 11.36
CA ILE A 57 -51.81 -4.59 11.98
C ILE A 57 -51.65 -3.40 11.02
N LEU A 58 -50.51 -3.31 10.33
CA LEU A 58 -50.27 -2.23 9.36
C LEU A 58 -51.17 -2.37 8.13
N ALA A 59 -51.31 -3.58 7.59
CA ALA A 59 -52.17 -3.82 6.44
C ALA A 59 -53.66 -3.53 6.73
N GLU A 60 -54.16 -3.90 7.91
CA GLU A 60 -55.54 -3.61 8.34
C GLU A 60 -55.83 -2.11 8.56
N ASN A 61 -54.79 -1.30 8.67
CA ASN A 61 -54.88 0.14 8.90
C ASN A 61 -54.35 0.95 7.71
N ASP A 62 -54.35 0.36 6.52
CA ASP A 62 -53.99 0.97 5.23
C ASP A 62 -52.57 1.57 5.18
N PHE A 63 -51.63 0.97 5.93
CA PHE A 63 -50.20 1.27 5.81
C PHE A 63 -49.53 0.39 4.75
N ASN A 64 -48.86 1.04 3.80
CA ASN A 64 -47.94 0.38 2.90
C ASN A 64 -46.59 0.21 3.60
N ILE A 65 -46.01 -0.99 3.53
CA ILE A 65 -44.71 -1.30 4.12
C ILE A 65 -43.66 -1.28 3.00
N PHE A 66 -42.61 -0.49 3.17
CA PHE A 66 -41.48 -0.42 2.24
C PHE A 66 -40.42 -1.47 2.64
N PRO A 67 -39.33 -1.17 3.38
CA PRO A 67 -38.55 -2.21 4.04
C PRO A 67 -39.06 -2.54 5.44
N MET A 68 -39.01 -3.84 5.77
CA MET A 68 -39.12 -4.34 7.13
C MET A 68 -37.95 -5.29 7.42
N GLU A 69 -37.08 -4.90 8.35
CA GLU A 69 -35.87 -5.65 8.72
C GLU A 69 -35.98 -6.16 10.15
N VAL A 70 -35.48 -7.37 10.40
CA VAL A 70 -35.44 -7.97 11.73
C VAL A 70 -33.99 -8.27 12.09
N VAL A 71 -33.54 -7.71 13.22
CA VAL A 71 -32.24 -7.98 13.82
C VAL A 71 -32.46 -8.63 15.16
N ARG A 72 -31.91 -9.82 15.36
CA ARG A 72 -31.95 -10.53 16.64
C ARG A 72 -30.62 -10.37 17.35
N ILE A 73 -30.67 -9.94 18.61
CA ILE A 73 -29.51 -9.81 19.48
C ILE A 73 -29.90 -10.44 20.81
N ASP A 74 -29.18 -11.50 21.21
CA ASP A 74 -29.50 -12.33 22.38
C ASP A 74 -30.97 -12.80 22.36
N SER A 75 -31.72 -12.52 23.43
CA SER A 75 -33.16 -12.83 23.55
C SER A 75 -34.08 -11.67 23.16
N SER A 76 -33.58 -10.70 22.39
CA SER A 76 -34.33 -9.53 21.92
C SER A 76 -34.47 -9.52 20.40
N ALA A 77 -35.65 -9.09 19.93
CA ALA A 77 -35.93 -8.85 18.52
C ALA A 77 -36.09 -7.35 18.28
N TYR A 78 -35.29 -6.80 17.36
CA TYR A 78 -35.40 -5.44 16.87
C TYR A 78 -35.97 -5.45 15.47
N ILE A 79 -37.09 -4.75 15.30
CA ILE A 79 -37.79 -4.64 14.02
C ILE A 79 -37.67 -3.21 13.56
N TYR A 80 -37.17 -3.04 12.35
CA TYR A 80 -36.98 -1.75 11.71
C TYR A 80 -37.92 -1.68 10.53
N ILE A 81 -38.74 -0.64 10.47
CA ILE A 81 -39.77 -0.53 9.45
C ILE A 81 -39.88 0.89 8.93
N GLU A 82 -40.11 1.01 7.64
CA GLU A 82 -40.57 2.23 6.98
C GLU A 82 -41.95 1.94 6.39
N ALA A 83 -42.92 2.77 6.75
CA ALA A 83 -44.29 2.59 6.31
C ALA A 83 -44.96 3.93 6.04
N GLU A 84 -45.88 3.95 5.10
CA GLU A 84 -46.65 5.12 4.69
C GLU A 84 -48.14 4.82 4.77
N LYS A 85 -48.92 5.73 5.34
CA LYS A 85 -50.38 5.60 5.37
C LYS A 85 -50.94 6.08 4.04
N ARG A 86 -51.85 5.32 3.44
CA ARG A 86 -52.39 5.62 2.11
C ARG A 86 -53.17 6.95 2.02
N ASP A 87 -53.74 7.41 3.14
CA ASP A 87 -54.52 8.64 3.24
C ASP A 87 -53.77 9.69 4.10
N ASP A 88 -53.37 10.79 3.45
CA ASP A 88 -52.39 11.85 3.80
C ASP A 88 -52.70 12.70 5.06
N SER A 89 -53.48 12.20 6.04
CA SER A 89 -53.83 12.90 7.28
C SER A 89 -53.17 12.25 8.49
N SER A 90 -52.15 12.92 9.04
CA SER A 90 -51.42 12.59 10.28
C SER A 90 -50.79 11.19 10.37
N GLU A 91 -49.87 10.88 9.44
CA GLU A 91 -49.17 9.59 9.33
C GLU A 91 -48.43 9.14 10.61
N GLN A 92 -47.92 10.07 11.41
CA GLN A 92 -46.88 9.79 12.42
C GLN A 92 -47.44 9.45 13.81
N ALA A 93 -48.52 10.10 14.24
CA ALA A 93 -49.14 9.81 15.54
C ALA A 93 -49.89 8.48 15.51
N ASP A 94 -50.55 8.19 14.39
CA ASP A 94 -51.38 7.01 14.19
C ASP A 94 -50.55 5.72 14.22
N ILE A 95 -49.41 5.67 13.52
CA ILE A 95 -48.57 4.46 13.48
C ILE A 95 -47.92 4.16 14.83
N PHE A 96 -47.55 5.20 15.58
CA PHE A 96 -46.91 5.05 16.88
C PHE A 96 -47.90 4.53 17.93
N GLU A 97 -49.13 5.06 17.93
CA GLU A 97 -50.21 4.58 18.80
C GLU A 97 -50.64 3.16 18.42
N LEU A 98 -50.79 2.89 17.12
CA LEU A 98 -51.19 1.59 16.59
C LEU A 98 -50.20 0.49 17.00
N LEU A 99 -48.91 0.70 16.72
CA LEU A 99 -47.87 -0.27 17.04
C LEU A 99 -47.57 -0.32 18.54
N GLY A 100 -47.78 0.79 19.26
CA GLY A 100 -47.65 0.88 20.72
C GLY A 100 -48.58 -0.06 21.49
N ARG A 101 -49.70 -0.49 20.88
CA ARG A 101 -50.67 -1.42 21.47
C ARG A 101 -50.28 -2.89 21.32
N ILE A 102 -49.18 -3.20 20.63
CA ILE A 102 -48.74 -4.58 20.43
C ILE A 102 -48.26 -5.17 21.78
N PRO A 103 -48.81 -6.32 22.21
CA PRO A 103 -48.33 -6.99 23.41
C PRO A 103 -46.83 -7.32 23.31
N ASP A 104 -46.11 -7.19 24.43
CA ASP A 104 -44.67 -7.48 24.56
C ASP A 104 -43.72 -6.51 23.83
N LEU A 105 -44.23 -5.40 23.30
CA LEU A 105 -43.40 -4.28 22.82
C LEU A 105 -42.75 -3.60 24.02
N ALA A 106 -41.42 -3.66 24.10
CA ALA A 106 -40.64 -3.04 25.17
C ALA A 106 -40.33 -1.57 24.88
N GLU A 107 -40.03 -1.24 23.63
CA GLU A 107 -39.67 0.12 23.20
C GLU A 107 -40.07 0.35 21.74
N ILE A 108 -40.55 1.54 21.43
CA ILE A 108 -40.72 2.03 20.06
C ILE A 108 -40.05 3.41 19.96
N SER A 109 -39.26 3.63 18.91
CA SER A 109 -38.57 4.89 18.67
C SER A 109 -38.49 5.22 17.18
N MET A 110 -38.50 6.53 16.87
CA MET A 110 -38.21 7.03 15.53
C MET A 110 -36.72 6.96 15.26
N ILE A 111 -36.36 6.57 14.05
CA ILE A 111 -34.98 6.56 13.57
C ILE A 111 -34.89 7.35 12.28
N ARG A 112 -33.71 7.91 11.99
CA ARG A 112 -33.47 8.68 10.76
C ARG A 112 -33.11 7.80 9.56
N THR A 113 -32.55 6.63 9.83
CA THR A 113 -31.95 5.76 8.81
C THR A 113 -32.12 4.31 9.24
N LEU A 114 -32.55 3.46 8.32
CA LEU A 114 -32.71 2.03 8.60
C LEU A 114 -31.35 1.33 8.62
N PRO A 115 -31.21 0.18 9.33
CA PRO A 115 -29.96 -0.58 9.33
C PRO A 115 -29.49 -1.02 7.94
N GLY A 116 -30.40 -1.35 7.02
CA GLY A 116 -30.07 -1.66 5.63
C GLY A 116 -29.50 -0.45 4.89
N GLU A 117 -30.13 0.72 5.05
CA GLU A 117 -29.64 1.98 4.46
C GLU A 117 -28.29 2.39 5.05
N GLU A 118 -28.09 2.23 6.35
CA GLU A 118 -26.82 2.54 6.99
C GLU A 118 -25.70 1.63 6.50
N ARG A 119 -25.97 0.33 6.33
CA ARG A 119 -25.02 -0.63 5.74
C ARG A 119 -24.66 -0.26 4.31
N GLU A 120 -25.65 0.09 3.49
CA GLU A 120 -25.43 0.52 2.11
C GLU A 120 -24.62 1.82 2.04
N ASN A 121 -24.96 2.80 2.87
CA ASN A 121 -24.22 4.06 2.96
C ASN A 121 -22.77 3.84 3.40
N ARG A 122 -22.52 3.02 4.43
CA ARG A 122 -21.16 2.68 4.89
C ARG A 122 -20.39 1.96 3.78
N PHE A 123 -21.01 1.01 3.09
CA PHE A 123 -20.39 0.29 1.99
C PHE A 123 -20.02 1.23 0.83
N ARG A 124 -20.94 2.14 0.45
CA ARG A 124 -20.70 3.17 -0.56
C ARG A 124 -19.54 4.09 -0.18
N VAL A 125 -19.48 4.56 1.07
CA VAL A 125 -18.37 5.40 1.56
C VAL A 125 -17.04 4.67 1.45
N VAL A 126 -16.98 3.38 1.79
CA VAL A 126 -15.74 2.59 1.61
C VAL A 126 -15.35 2.53 0.14
N LEU A 127 -16.28 2.19 -0.74
CA LEU A 127 -16.02 2.10 -2.18
C LEU A 127 -15.59 3.44 -2.81
N ASP A 128 -16.18 4.54 -2.35
CA ASP A 128 -15.85 5.88 -2.84
C ASP A 128 -14.50 6.38 -2.34
N ASN A 129 -13.93 5.80 -1.28
CA ASN A 129 -12.58 6.16 -0.81
C ASN A 129 -11.47 5.27 -1.40
N ILE A 130 -11.82 4.29 -2.21
CA ILE A 130 -10.85 3.48 -2.96
C ILE A 130 -10.43 4.26 -4.22
N SER A 131 -9.12 4.32 -4.49
CA SER A 131 -8.57 4.96 -5.70
C SER A 131 -8.88 4.19 -6.99
N ASP A 132 -9.18 2.89 -6.89
CA ASP A 132 -9.57 2.06 -8.01
C ASP A 132 -11.04 2.28 -8.41
N GLY A 133 -11.34 2.17 -9.70
CA GLY A 133 -12.72 2.10 -10.19
C GLY A 133 -13.35 0.76 -9.85
N VAL A 134 -14.54 0.76 -9.23
CA VAL A 134 -15.27 -0.45 -8.86
C VAL A 134 -16.64 -0.46 -9.53
N ILE A 135 -16.97 -1.56 -10.20
CA ILE A 135 -18.27 -1.81 -10.82
C ILE A 135 -18.71 -3.24 -10.48
N SER A 136 -19.97 -3.41 -10.08
CA SER A 136 -20.59 -4.72 -9.90
C SER A 136 -21.88 -4.84 -10.69
N VAL A 137 -22.18 -6.07 -11.11
CA VAL A 137 -23.43 -6.43 -11.78
C VAL A 137 -24.10 -7.61 -11.11
N GLY A 138 -25.43 -7.64 -11.20
CA GLY A 138 -26.25 -8.78 -10.84
C GLY A 138 -26.16 -9.93 -11.86
N ASN A 139 -26.82 -11.04 -11.55
CA ASN A 139 -26.91 -12.20 -12.45
C ASN A 139 -27.69 -11.91 -13.74
N ASP A 140 -28.51 -10.86 -13.75
CA ASP A 140 -29.22 -10.33 -14.92
C ASP A 140 -28.34 -9.40 -15.78
N GLY A 141 -27.10 -9.16 -15.38
CA GLY A 141 -26.16 -8.29 -16.10
C GLY A 141 -26.37 -6.80 -15.88
N LYS A 142 -27.31 -6.41 -15.00
CA LYS A 142 -27.57 -5.01 -14.65
C LYS A 142 -26.61 -4.53 -13.57
N ILE A 143 -26.27 -3.25 -13.63
CA ILE A 143 -25.35 -2.62 -12.68
C ILE A 143 -25.99 -2.55 -11.29
N THR A 144 -25.34 -3.18 -10.32
CA THR A 144 -25.76 -3.18 -8.91
C THR A 144 -24.99 -2.17 -8.08
N THR A 145 -23.74 -1.88 -8.43
CA THR A 145 -22.91 -0.91 -7.72
C THR A 145 -21.89 -0.28 -8.65
N ILE A 146 -21.62 1.01 -8.45
CA ILE A 146 -20.54 1.73 -9.12
C ILE A 146 -20.02 2.84 -8.20
N ASN A 147 -18.69 2.93 -8.03
CA ASN A 147 -18.09 3.98 -7.20
C ASN A 147 -17.81 5.26 -7.99
N LYS A 148 -17.51 6.36 -7.29
CA LYS A 148 -17.23 7.67 -7.89
C LYS A 148 -16.10 7.63 -8.93
N VAL A 149 -15.08 6.81 -8.70
CA VAL A 149 -13.92 6.71 -9.61
C VAL A 149 -14.34 6.07 -10.94
N ALA A 150 -15.07 4.97 -10.87
CA ALA A 150 -15.63 4.33 -12.06
C ALA A 150 -16.60 5.26 -12.80
N LYS A 151 -17.47 6.00 -12.09
CA LYS A 151 -18.36 6.99 -12.73
C LYS A 151 -17.61 8.06 -13.52
N ARG A 152 -16.50 8.57 -12.97
CA ARG A 152 -15.63 9.55 -13.64
C ARG A 152 -14.93 8.98 -14.86
N ILE A 153 -14.45 7.74 -14.75
CA ILE A 153 -13.78 7.03 -15.85
C ILE A 153 -14.78 6.77 -17.00
N LEU A 154 -16.01 6.42 -16.67
CA LEU A 154 -17.08 6.11 -17.63
C LEU A 154 -17.91 7.32 -18.08
N ASP A 155 -17.60 8.51 -17.58
CA ASP A 155 -18.33 9.75 -17.90
C ASP A 155 -19.84 9.69 -17.59
N CYS A 156 -20.19 9.09 -16.44
CA CYS A 156 -21.58 8.93 -15.99
C CYS A 156 -21.82 9.49 -14.58
N GLU A 157 -21.11 10.55 -14.21
CA GLU A 157 -21.17 11.19 -12.88
C GLU A 157 -22.59 11.72 -12.56
N ASN A 158 -23.27 12.27 -13.56
CA ASN A 158 -24.62 12.86 -13.44
C ASN A 158 -25.74 11.92 -13.89
N SER A 159 -25.43 10.65 -14.17
CA SER A 159 -26.41 9.68 -14.68
C SER A 159 -26.75 8.65 -13.62
N GLU A 160 -28.04 8.34 -13.49
CA GLU A 160 -28.49 7.20 -12.71
C GLU A 160 -28.27 5.93 -13.52
N VAL A 161 -27.22 5.19 -13.17
CA VAL A 161 -26.75 4.01 -13.91
C VAL A 161 -26.98 2.71 -13.14
N ILE A 162 -27.53 2.76 -11.93
CA ILE A 162 -27.91 1.56 -11.20
C ILE A 162 -29.14 0.97 -11.91
N GLY A 163 -29.11 -0.34 -12.18
CA GLY A 163 -30.17 -1.04 -12.88
C GLY A 163 -30.10 -0.97 -14.42
N SER A 164 -29.19 -0.19 -15.00
CA SER A 164 -28.97 -0.20 -16.45
C SER A 164 -28.02 -1.33 -16.87
N GLU A 165 -28.03 -1.68 -18.16
CA GLU A 165 -27.12 -2.69 -18.69
C GLU A 165 -25.73 -2.08 -18.99
N LEU A 166 -24.67 -2.83 -18.68
CA LEU A 166 -23.28 -2.40 -18.94
C LEU A 166 -23.01 -2.01 -20.39
N LYS A 167 -23.70 -2.64 -21.35
CA LYS A 167 -23.52 -2.40 -22.79
C LYS A 167 -23.90 -0.96 -23.17
N ASP A 168 -24.80 -0.34 -22.42
CA ASP A 168 -25.30 1.01 -22.69
C ASP A 168 -24.27 2.09 -22.29
N LEU A 169 -23.27 1.73 -21.49
CA LEU A 169 -22.24 2.66 -20.99
C LEU A 169 -20.99 2.79 -21.88
N LYS A 170 -21.03 2.33 -23.14
CA LYS A 170 -19.85 2.25 -24.03
C LYS A 170 -18.62 1.61 -23.34
N PHE A 171 -18.87 0.75 -22.35
CA PHE A 171 -17.86 0.08 -21.55
C PHE A 171 -17.54 -1.29 -22.14
N PRO A 172 -16.26 -1.73 -22.20
CA PRO A 172 -15.90 -3.08 -22.62
C PRO A 172 -16.35 -4.13 -21.59
N SER A 173 -17.63 -4.50 -21.70
CA SER A 173 -18.40 -5.34 -20.77
C SER A 173 -18.23 -6.84 -20.98
N GLU A 174 -17.64 -7.26 -22.10
CA GLU A 174 -17.55 -8.67 -22.50
C GLU A 174 -16.88 -9.55 -21.44
N ILE A 175 -15.90 -9.00 -20.71
CA ILE A 175 -15.07 -9.75 -19.76
C ILE A 175 -15.76 -9.88 -18.39
N ILE A 176 -16.54 -8.89 -17.93
CA ILE A 176 -17.28 -9.04 -16.66
C ILE A 176 -18.45 -10.02 -16.81
N THR A 177 -19.05 -10.12 -18.00
CA THR A 177 -20.05 -11.14 -18.32
C THR A 177 -19.49 -12.56 -18.24
N GLU A 178 -18.19 -12.76 -18.52
CA GLU A 178 -17.53 -14.05 -18.30
C GLU A 178 -17.47 -14.46 -16.82
N CYS A 179 -17.35 -13.47 -15.91
CA CYS A 179 -17.39 -13.74 -14.47
C CYS A 179 -18.75 -14.26 -14.00
N LEU A 180 -19.85 -13.84 -14.64
CA LEU A 180 -21.19 -14.40 -14.37
C LEU A 180 -21.27 -15.90 -14.69
N ARG A 181 -20.42 -16.37 -15.62
CA ARG A 181 -20.26 -17.81 -15.94
C ARG A 181 -19.23 -18.53 -15.06
N GLY A 182 -18.74 -17.86 -14.01
CA GLY A 182 -17.79 -18.42 -13.04
C GLY A 182 -16.31 -18.27 -13.40
N LYS A 183 -15.99 -17.65 -14.53
CA LYS A 183 -14.59 -17.33 -14.88
C LYS A 183 -14.04 -16.25 -13.95
N LYS A 184 -12.71 -16.13 -13.93
CA LYS A 184 -11.98 -15.14 -13.15
C LYS A 184 -10.84 -14.61 -14.01
N PHE A 185 -10.57 -13.32 -13.91
CA PHE A 185 -9.42 -12.70 -14.58
C PHE A 185 -8.70 -11.75 -13.63
N SER A 186 -7.43 -11.46 -13.90
CA SER A 186 -6.62 -10.59 -13.07
C SER A 186 -5.60 -9.84 -13.91
N ASN A 187 -5.45 -8.54 -13.63
CA ASN A 187 -4.51 -7.64 -14.30
C ASN A 187 -4.60 -7.67 -15.83
N VAL A 188 -5.82 -7.79 -16.36
CA VAL A 188 -6.04 -7.73 -17.81
C VAL A 188 -6.04 -6.27 -18.23
N LYS A 189 -5.14 -5.91 -19.15
CA LYS A 189 -5.12 -4.56 -19.71
C LYS A 189 -6.36 -4.34 -20.56
N LYS A 190 -7.15 -3.33 -20.22
CA LYS A 190 -8.28 -2.87 -21.04
C LYS A 190 -8.00 -1.46 -21.56
N THR A 191 -8.60 -1.15 -22.70
CA THR A 191 -8.53 0.18 -23.31
C THR A 191 -9.89 0.50 -23.89
N PHE A 192 -10.37 1.70 -23.63
CA PHE A 192 -11.56 2.24 -24.27
C PHE A 192 -11.39 3.74 -24.51
N ILE A 193 -12.24 4.28 -25.36
CA ILE A 193 -12.19 5.68 -25.79
C ILE A 193 -13.59 6.26 -25.57
N ASN A 194 -13.65 7.40 -24.90
CA ASN A 194 -14.86 8.21 -24.78
C ASN A 194 -14.53 9.66 -25.18
N ASP A 195 -15.49 10.57 -24.96
CA ASP A 195 -15.36 11.98 -25.35
C ASP A 195 -14.26 12.72 -24.57
N ARG A 196 -13.83 12.19 -23.41
CA ARG A 196 -12.70 12.70 -22.61
C ARG A 196 -11.34 12.11 -23.03
N GLY A 197 -11.31 11.21 -24.01
CA GLY A 197 -10.08 10.66 -24.60
C GLY A 197 -9.89 9.15 -24.37
N ARG A 198 -8.63 8.70 -24.46
CA ARG A 198 -8.27 7.28 -24.36
C ARG A 198 -7.92 6.91 -22.91
N PHE A 199 -8.64 5.94 -22.36
CA PHE A 199 -8.42 5.42 -21.02
C PHE A 199 -7.79 4.02 -21.09
N GLN A 200 -6.79 3.78 -20.23
CA GLN A 200 -6.14 2.47 -20.10
C GLN A 200 -6.15 2.08 -18.63
N PHE A 201 -6.56 0.86 -18.33
CA PHE A 201 -6.62 0.35 -16.96
C PHE A 201 -6.30 -1.12 -16.89
N PHE A 202 -5.84 -1.57 -15.72
CA PHE A 202 -5.72 -2.99 -15.40
C PHE A 202 -6.94 -3.46 -14.63
N ALA A 203 -7.66 -4.43 -15.20
CA ALA A 203 -8.90 -4.93 -14.67
C ALA A 203 -8.70 -6.28 -13.96
N THR A 204 -9.32 -6.45 -12.81
CA THR A 204 -9.46 -7.73 -12.11
C THR A 204 -10.93 -8.01 -11.85
N GLY A 205 -11.41 -9.18 -12.27
CA GLY A 205 -12.81 -9.56 -12.12
C GLY A 205 -13.00 -10.85 -11.33
N ARG A 206 -14.07 -10.88 -10.54
CA ARG A 206 -14.44 -12.00 -9.67
C ARG A 206 -15.96 -12.22 -9.68
N PRO A 207 -16.45 -13.47 -9.68
CA PRO A 207 -17.86 -13.75 -9.42
C PRO A 207 -18.21 -13.44 -7.96
N ILE A 208 -19.40 -12.88 -7.75
CA ILE A 208 -20.04 -12.73 -6.44
C ILE A 208 -20.88 -13.98 -6.20
N LYS A 209 -20.72 -14.61 -5.03
CA LYS A 209 -21.40 -15.85 -4.68
C LYS A 209 -22.24 -15.68 -3.43
N ASP A 210 -23.40 -16.33 -3.39
CA ASP A 210 -24.19 -16.47 -2.16
C ASP A 210 -23.58 -17.50 -1.21
N SER A 211 -24.19 -17.66 -0.03
CA SER A 211 -23.77 -18.64 1.00
C SER A 211 -23.81 -20.09 0.53
N SER A 212 -24.58 -20.41 -0.51
CA SER A 212 -24.67 -21.73 -1.14
C SER A 212 -23.65 -21.94 -2.27
N GLY A 213 -22.86 -20.90 -2.59
CA GLY A 213 -21.85 -20.93 -3.65
C GLY A 213 -22.38 -20.66 -5.06
N ARG A 214 -23.68 -20.33 -5.20
CA ARG A 214 -24.28 -19.94 -6.49
C ARG A 214 -23.83 -18.54 -6.86
N ILE A 215 -23.59 -18.31 -8.14
CA ILE A 215 -23.18 -17.00 -8.65
C ILE A 215 -24.41 -16.10 -8.69
N VAL A 216 -24.34 -14.98 -7.98
CA VAL A 216 -25.41 -13.97 -7.90
C VAL A 216 -25.04 -12.67 -8.63
N GLY A 217 -23.79 -12.56 -9.08
CA GLY A 217 -23.30 -11.38 -9.77
C GLY A 217 -21.80 -11.47 -10.06
N ALA A 218 -21.22 -10.35 -10.48
CA ALA A 218 -19.79 -10.21 -10.70
C ALA A 218 -19.32 -8.80 -10.30
N VAL A 219 -18.06 -8.69 -9.91
CA VAL A 219 -17.39 -7.42 -9.64
C VAL A 219 -16.15 -7.29 -10.51
N GLU A 220 -15.93 -6.10 -11.04
CA GLU A 220 -14.71 -5.69 -11.73
C GLU A 220 -14.09 -4.48 -11.01
N ILE A 221 -12.79 -4.59 -10.75
CA ILE A 221 -11.97 -3.52 -10.19
C ILE A 221 -10.97 -3.10 -11.26
N GLY A 222 -10.98 -1.82 -11.63
CA GLY A 222 -10.11 -1.22 -12.64
C GLY A 222 -9.13 -0.22 -12.03
N LYS A 223 -7.84 -0.47 -12.19
CA LYS A 223 -6.77 0.46 -11.78
C LYS A 223 -6.33 1.34 -12.94
N ASP A 224 -6.42 2.66 -12.81
CA ASP A 224 -6.00 3.59 -13.87
C ASP A 224 -4.50 3.45 -14.15
N MET A 225 -4.14 3.18 -15.40
CA MET A 225 -2.74 3.08 -15.82
C MET A 225 -2.02 4.42 -15.74
N ARG A 226 -2.71 5.55 -15.82
CA ARG A 226 -2.12 6.88 -15.60
C ARG A 226 -1.76 7.09 -14.15
N GLU A 227 -2.57 6.61 -13.21
CA GLU A 227 -2.22 6.67 -11.78
C GLU A 227 -1.10 5.67 -11.47
N ILE A 228 -1.09 4.49 -12.08
CA ILE A 228 0.06 3.56 -11.99
C ILE A 228 1.31 4.19 -12.61
N LYS A 229 1.18 4.90 -13.73
CA LYS A 229 2.29 5.64 -14.34
C LYS A 229 2.70 6.82 -13.52
N ILE A 230 1.79 7.60 -12.94
CA ILE A 230 2.11 8.75 -12.08
C ILE A 230 2.71 8.25 -10.78
N LEU A 231 2.21 7.17 -10.18
CA LEU A 231 2.83 6.53 -9.01
C LEU A 231 4.19 5.94 -9.38
N ALA A 232 4.32 5.27 -10.52
CA ALA A 232 5.61 4.77 -11.01
C ALA A 232 6.54 5.92 -11.39
N GLU A 233 6.02 7.04 -11.91
CA GLU A 233 6.71 8.27 -12.30
C GLU A 233 6.95 9.16 -11.08
N GLU A 234 6.23 9.03 -9.96
CA GLU A 234 6.45 9.74 -8.69
C GLU A 234 7.48 8.96 -7.87
N VAL A 235 7.41 7.63 -7.92
CA VAL A 235 8.51 6.74 -7.52
C VAL A 235 9.74 6.97 -8.40
N SER A 236 9.58 7.25 -9.70
CA SER A 236 10.71 7.57 -10.63
C SER A 236 11.10 9.06 -10.67
N ARG A 237 10.27 10.01 -10.24
CA ARG A 237 10.61 11.47 -10.22
C ARG A 237 11.61 11.78 -9.13
N HIS A 238 11.74 10.89 -8.14
CA HIS A 238 12.86 10.91 -7.21
C HIS A 238 14.19 10.48 -7.85
N ASP A 239 14.24 10.15 -9.15
CA ASP A 239 15.43 9.57 -9.80
C ASP A 239 16.24 10.48 -10.70
N HIS A 240 15.85 11.73 -10.96
CA HIS A 240 16.80 12.66 -11.59
C HIS A 240 17.80 13.22 -10.56
N ILE A 241 18.36 12.32 -9.74
CA ILE A 241 19.49 12.61 -8.87
C ILE A 241 20.70 12.74 -9.78
N THR A 242 21.38 13.87 -9.69
CA THR A 242 22.61 14.22 -10.38
C THR A 242 23.77 14.20 -9.39
N PHE A 243 25.01 14.29 -9.86
CA PHE A 243 26.13 14.40 -8.92
C PHE A 243 26.08 15.68 -8.06
N SER A 244 25.37 16.72 -8.49
CA SER A 244 25.16 17.94 -7.69
C SER A 244 24.29 17.74 -6.44
N ASP A 245 23.45 16.71 -6.42
CA ASP A 245 22.61 16.39 -5.27
C ASP A 245 23.40 15.68 -4.15
N PHE A 246 24.64 15.27 -4.43
CA PHE A 246 25.50 14.62 -3.45
C PHE A 246 26.13 15.65 -2.50
N MET A 247 25.67 15.70 -1.25
CA MET A 247 26.23 16.61 -0.24
C MET A 247 27.61 16.17 0.27
N GLY A 248 28.62 17.01 0.06
CA GLY A 248 29.94 16.90 0.70
C GLY A 248 31.07 17.48 -0.14
N ASP A 249 31.84 18.42 0.42
CA ASP A 249 32.89 19.15 -0.31
C ASP A 249 34.33 18.67 0.00
N SER A 250 34.48 17.52 0.68
CA SER A 250 35.81 17.01 1.01
C SER A 250 36.56 16.54 -0.25
N PRO A 251 37.90 16.71 -0.32
CA PRO A 251 38.68 16.27 -1.49
C PRO A 251 38.46 14.80 -1.90
N PRO A 252 38.39 13.82 -0.96
CA PRO A 252 38.12 12.43 -1.34
C PRO A 252 36.71 12.22 -1.93
N VAL A 253 35.71 12.98 -1.49
CA VAL A 253 34.36 12.94 -2.08
C VAL A 253 34.38 13.52 -3.49
N ARG A 254 35.05 14.66 -3.72
CA ARG A 254 35.16 15.25 -5.06
C ARG A 254 35.88 14.33 -6.04
N GLU A 255 36.92 13.65 -5.59
CA GLU A 255 37.64 12.66 -6.39
C GLU A 255 36.74 11.48 -6.78
N ALA A 256 35.99 10.93 -5.81
CA ALA A 256 35.00 9.88 -6.06
C ALA A 256 33.91 10.32 -7.04
N LEU A 257 33.35 11.53 -6.88
CA LEU A 257 32.33 12.10 -7.76
C LEU A 257 32.87 12.37 -9.17
N SER A 258 34.08 12.94 -9.30
CA SER A 258 34.70 13.19 -10.59
C SER A 258 35.02 11.89 -11.35
N PHE A 259 35.46 10.86 -10.62
CA PHE A 259 35.66 9.54 -11.22
C PHE A 259 34.32 8.92 -11.64
N ALA A 260 33.29 8.99 -10.80
CA ALA A 260 31.94 8.52 -11.10
C ALA A 260 31.34 9.20 -12.35
N GLN A 261 31.50 10.52 -12.50
CA GLN A 261 31.09 11.29 -13.67
C GLN A 261 31.76 10.77 -14.95
N LYS A 262 33.09 10.59 -14.93
CA LYS A 262 33.84 10.11 -16.10
C LYS A 262 33.40 8.73 -16.57
N ILE A 263 32.99 7.87 -15.64
CA ILE A 263 32.55 6.50 -15.96
C ILE A 263 31.03 6.38 -16.15
N ALA A 264 30.26 7.45 -15.93
CA ALA A 264 28.80 7.43 -15.98
C ALA A 264 28.29 6.98 -17.37
N GLY A 265 28.87 7.49 -18.46
CA GLY A 265 28.50 7.06 -19.82
C GLY A 265 28.96 5.66 -20.23
N THR A 266 29.69 4.93 -19.37
CA THR A 266 30.19 3.58 -19.72
C THR A 266 29.14 2.50 -19.45
N GLY A 267 29.18 1.40 -20.21
CA GLY A 267 28.34 0.21 -19.96
C GLY A 267 28.92 -0.76 -18.92
N SER A 268 30.07 -0.43 -18.31
CA SER A 268 30.79 -1.31 -17.38
C SER A 268 30.11 -1.41 -16.02
N VAL A 269 30.38 -2.51 -15.32
CA VAL A 269 29.95 -2.72 -13.93
C VAL A 269 30.71 -1.75 -13.02
N VAL A 270 29.97 -1.06 -12.15
CA VAL A 270 30.53 -0.12 -11.17
C VAL A 270 30.36 -0.70 -9.77
N SER A 271 31.43 -0.68 -8.96
CA SER A 271 31.42 -1.19 -7.58
C SER A 271 31.61 -0.06 -6.59
N ILE A 272 30.57 0.28 -5.83
CA ILE A 272 30.60 1.34 -4.82
C ILE A 272 30.91 0.72 -3.45
N ARG A 273 32.00 1.15 -2.82
CA ARG A 273 32.41 0.73 -1.48
C ARG A 273 32.22 1.86 -0.50
N GLY A 274 31.68 1.56 0.68
CA GLY A 274 31.52 2.56 1.74
C GLY A 274 30.66 2.05 2.87
N GLU A 275 30.76 2.70 4.03
CA GLU A 275 29.96 2.35 5.21
C GLU A 275 28.45 2.47 4.98
N SER A 276 27.65 1.94 5.89
CA SER A 276 26.21 2.16 5.86
C SER A 276 25.90 3.67 5.99
N GLY A 277 24.90 4.16 5.26
CA GLY A 277 24.47 5.56 5.33
C GLY A 277 25.42 6.57 4.65
N THR A 278 26.43 6.14 3.88
CA THR A 278 27.32 7.06 3.16
C THR A 278 26.76 7.57 1.82
N GLY A 279 25.48 7.32 1.51
CA GLY A 279 24.86 7.76 0.25
C GLY A 279 25.30 6.95 -0.98
N LYS A 280 25.59 5.65 -0.82
CA LYS A 280 25.95 4.75 -1.93
C LYS A 280 24.86 4.69 -3.01
N GLU A 281 23.60 4.62 -2.59
CA GLU A 281 22.45 4.63 -3.49
C GLU A 281 22.30 5.95 -4.24
N LEU A 282 22.47 7.10 -3.55
CA LEU A 282 22.45 8.42 -4.19
C LEU A 282 23.50 8.51 -5.31
N LEU A 283 24.71 8.01 -5.06
CA LEU A 283 25.76 7.96 -6.07
C LEU A 283 25.39 7.03 -7.24
N ALA A 284 24.79 5.86 -6.95
CA ALA A 284 24.35 4.93 -7.98
C ALA A 284 23.25 5.54 -8.89
N ARG A 285 22.31 6.28 -8.29
CA ARG A 285 21.26 7.02 -9.02
C ARG A 285 21.88 8.11 -9.88
N ALA A 286 22.82 8.91 -9.36
CA ALA A 286 23.56 9.91 -10.13
C ALA A 286 24.30 9.32 -11.34
N ILE A 287 24.98 8.18 -11.15
CA ILE A 287 25.64 7.46 -12.25
C ILE A 287 24.63 7.01 -13.31
N HIS A 288 23.44 6.56 -12.92
CA HIS A 288 22.40 6.16 -13.85
C HIS A 288 21.85 7.36 -14.64
N SER A 289 21.47 8.45 -13.96
CA SER A 289 20.93 9.67 -14.58
C SER A 289 21.88 10.25 -15.64
N GLU A 290 23.18 10.25 -15.36
CA GLU A 290 24.19 10.79 -16.27
C GLU A 290 24.79 9.73 -17.23
N SER A 291 24.22 8.52 -17.27
CA SER A 291 24.69 7.45 -18.18
C SER A 291 24.13 7.51 -19.60
N GLY A 292 23.10 8.33 -19.83
CA GLY A 292 22.36 8.37 -21.10
C GLY A 292 21.45 7.17 -21.34
N ARG A 293 21.20 6.34 -20.32
CA ARG A 293 20.27 5.21 -20.37
C ARG A 293 18.85 5.69 -20.09
N ASN A 294 17.90 5.26 -20.92
CA ASN A 294 16.48 5.64 -20.82
C ASN A 294 15.61 4.60 -20.08
N GLY A 295 16.16 3.43 -19.75
CA GLY A 295 15.44 2.40 -18.99
C GLY A 295 15.44 2.68 -17.48
N LEU A 296 14.72 1.87 -16.72
CA LEU A 296 14.52 2.08 -15.28
C LEU A 296 15.81 1.92 -14.46
N PHE A 297 15.95 2.70 -13.38
CA PHE A 297 16.84 2.39 -12.27
C PHE A 297 16.09 1.50 -11.27
N ILE A 298 16.56 0.28 -11.07
CA ILE A 298 15.93 -0.69 -10.18
C ILE A 298 16.86 -1.00 -9.02
N PRO A 299 16.62 -0.43 -7.82
CA PRO A 299 17.36 -0.78 -6.62
C PRO A 299 16.84 -2.08 -6.00
N ILE A 300 17.75 -2.91 -5.51
CA ILE A 300 17.42 -4.07 -4.68
C ILE A 300 18.48 -4.23 -3.60
N ASN A 301 18.03 -4.33 -2.35
CA ASN A 301 18.89 -4.63 -1.22
C ASN A 301 18.95 -6.15 -1.03
N CYS A 302 20.13 -6.74 -1.24
CA CYS A 302 20.34 -8.19 -1.18
C CYS A 302 20.16 -8.75 0.24
N ALA A 303 20.29 -7.92 1.27
CA ALA A 303 20.11 -8.29 2.67
C ALA A 303 18.64 -8.29 3.13
N ALA A 304 17.76 -7.63 2.38
CA ALA A 304 16.38 -7.38 2.81
C ALA A 304 15.42 -8.54 2.52
N LEU A 305 15.83 -9.51 1.70
CA LEU A 305 14.96 -10.60 1.24
C LEU A 305 15.55 -11.97 1.60
N PRO A 306 14.71 -12.95 1.98
CA PRO A 306 15.10 -14.36 2.03
C PRO A 306 15.63 -14.84 0.68
N GLU A 307 16.55 -15.81 0.69
CA GLU A 307 17.25 -16.31 -0.51
C GLU A 307 16.30 -16.68 -1.66
N SER A 308 15.25 -17.45 -1.37
CA SER A 308 14.28 -17.90 -2.38
C SER A 308 13.54 -16.73 -3.04
N LEU A 309 13.19 -15.70 -2.24
CA LEU A 309 12.53 -14.51 -2.76
C LEU A 309 13.51 -13.65 -3.55
N LEU A 310 14.73 -13.44 -3.05
CA LEU A 310 15.78 -12.70 -3.75
C LEU A 310 16.04 -13.28 -5.15
N GLU A 311 16.20 -14.61 -5.24
CA GLU A 311 16.38 -15.26 -6.54
C GLU A 311 15.18 -15.04 -7.46
N SER A 312 13.96 -15.18 -6.94
CA SER A 312 12.73 -15.06 -7.72
C SER A 312 12.47 -13.63 -8.21
N GLU A 313 12.89 -12.62 -7.44
CA GLU A 313 12.83 -11.21 -7.84
C GLU A 313 13.90 -10.92 -8.90
N LEU A 314 15.17 -11.26 -8.65
CA LEU A 314 16.27 -10.96 -9.56
C LEU A 314 16.08 -11.62 -10.94
N PHE A 315 15.76 -12.91 -10.96
CA PHE A 315 15.80 -13.73 -12.17
C PHE A 315 14.42 -14.10 -12.71
N GLY A 316 13.35 -13.86 -11.95
CA GLY A 316 12.01 -14.28 -12.32
C GLY A 316 11.81 -15.79 -12.19
N TYR A 317 10.59 -16.24 -12.45
CA TYR A 317 10.23 -17.67 -12.40
C TYR A 317 9.20 -18.03 -13.46
N THR A 318 9.20 -19.28 -13.89
CA THR A 318 8.16 -19.84 -14.78
C THR A 318 6.95 -20.31 -13.98
N GLY A 319 5.80 -20.41 -14.64
CA GLY A 319 4.59 -20.94 -14.02
C GLY A 319 4.82 -22.32 -13.40
N GLY A 320 4.46 -22.48 -12.13
CA GLY A 320 4.63 -23.75 -11.41
C GLY A 320 6.06 -24.09 -10.96
N ALA A 321 6.99 -23.14 -10.97
CA ALA A 321 8.37 -23.38 -10.56
C ALA A 321 8.54 -23.81 -9.08
N PHE A 322 7.62 -23.42 -8.21
CA PHE A 322 7.58 -23.79 -6.78
C PHE A 322 6.16 -23.69 -6.21
N THR A 323 5.94 -24.20 -5.01
CA THR A 323 4.65 -24.11 -4.30
C THR A 323 4.29 -22.65 -4.02
N GLY A 324 3.22 -22.15 -4.65
CA GLY A 324 2.80 -20.74 -4.56
C GLY A 324 3.22 -19.87 -5.76
N ALA A 325 3.95 -20.42 -6.74
CA ALA A 325 4.26 -19.70 -7.97
C ALA A 325 2.99 -19.37 -8.77
N ALA A 326 2.86 -18.13 -9.24
CA ALA A 326 1.77 -17.74 -10.13
C ALA A 326 1.78 -18.61 -11.40
N LYS A 327 0.62 -19.05 -11.86
CA LYS A 327 0.50 -19.93 -13.04
C LYS A 327 1.13 -19.35 -14.32
N GLN A 328 1.13 -18.03 -14.44
CA GLN A 328 1.74 -17.31 -15.57
C GLN A 328 3.26 -17.05 -15.42
N GLY A 329 3.86 -17.34 -14.27
CA GLY A 329 5.23 -16.93 -13.93
C GLY A 329 5.37 -15.42 -13.68
N LYS A 330 6.60 -14.98 -13.43
CA LYS A 330 6.98 -13.57 -13.21
C LYS A 330 8.32 -13.28 -13.89
N ALA A 331 8.45 -12.13 -14.54
CA ALA A 331 9.72 -11.66 -15.10
C ALA A 331 10.64 -11.16 -13.98
N GLY A 332 11.95 -11.35 -14.15
CA GLY A 332 12.95 -10.87 -13.18
C GLY A 332 13.26 -9.38 -13.30
N LEU A 333 13.88 -8.82 -12.27
CA LEU A 333 14.32 -7.41 -12.25
C LEU A 333 15.32 -7.09 -13.37
N PHE A 334 16.18 -8.04 -13.75
CA PHE A 334 17.10 -7.85 -14.88
C PHE A 334 16.38 -7.78 -16.24
N GLU A 335 15.23 -8.45 -16.38
CA GLU A 335 14.36 -8.28 -17.56
C GLU A 335 13.61 -6.94 -17.51
N ALA A 336 13.19 -6.51 -16.32
CA ALA A 336 12.47 -5.26 -16.14
C ALA A 336 13.35 -4.01 -16.32
N ALA A 337 14.64 -4.10 -15.99
CA ALA A 337 15.63 -3.03 -16.15
C ALA A 337 16.17 -2.92 -17.59
N GLU A 338 15.40 -3.34 -18.60
CA GLU A 338 15.80 -3.32 -20.00
C GLU A 338 16.23 -1.91 -20.43
N SER A 339 17.43 -1.79 -20.99
CA SER A 339 18.09 -0.52 -21.32
C SER A 339 18.25 0.44 -20.13
N GLY A 340 18.14 -0.05 -18.89
CA GLY A 340 18.26 0.68 -17.63
C GLY A 340 19.41 0.17 -16.76
N THR A 341 19.30 0.32 -15.44
CA THR A 341 20.34 -0.07 -14.46
C THR A 341 19.71 -0.87 -13.30
N VAL A 342 20.33 -1.99 -12.92
CA VAL A 342 20.05 -2.68 -11.66
C VAL A 342 21.12 -2.30 -10.64
N PHE A 343 20.67 -1.79 -9.49
CA PHE A 343 21.53 -1.48 -8.35
C PHE A 343 21.41 -2.57 -7.27
N LEU A 344 22.48 -3.33 -7.09
CA LEU A 344 22.58 -4.40 -6.10
C LEU A 344 23.23 -3.85 -4.82
N ASP A 345 22.41 -3.40 -3.87
CA ASP A 345 22.89 -2.94 -2.57
C ASP A 345 23.20 -4.12 -1.65
N GLU A 346 24.20 -3.93 -0.81
CA GLU A 346 24.80 -4.95 0.06
C GLU A 346 25.07 -6.29 -0.65
N ILE A 347 25.75 -6.25 -1.80
CA ILE A 347 26.10 -7.43 -2.61
C ILE A 347 26.86 -8.51 -1.81
N GLY A 348 27.57 -8.12 -0.75
CA GLY A 348 28.25 -9.05 0.16
C GLY A 348 27.29 -9.94 0.97
N GLU A 349 26.01 -9.59 1.07
CA GLU A 349 24.98 -10.41 1.73
C GLU A 349 24.29 -11.38 0.76
N MET A 350 24.70 -11.40 -0.52
CA MET A 350 24.08 -12.27 -1.51
C MET A 350 24.41 -13.75 -1.24
N PRO A 351 23.40 -14.65 -1.20
CA PRO A 351 23.63 -16.08 -1.02
C PRO A 351 24.47 -16.72 -2.15
N PRO A 352 25.24 -17.79 -1.89
CA PRO A 352 26.13 -18.41 -2.88
C PRO A 352 25.44 -18.89 -4.17
N GLY A 353 24.19 -19.34 -4.07
CA GLY A 353 23.37 -19.74 -5.23
C GLY A 353 23.14 -18.56 -6.19
N SER A 354 22.70 -17.43 -5.64
CA SER A 354 22.51 -16.16 -6.35
C SER A 354 23.82 -15.62 -6.93
N GLN A 355 24.93 -15.69 -6.18
CA GLN A 355 26.25 -15.25 -6.68
C GLN A 355 26.64 -15.97 -7.98
N SER A 356 26.37 -17.28 -8.06
CA SER A 356 26.68 -18.09 -9.23
C SER A 356 25.83 -17.70 -10.45
N LYS A 357 24.56 -17.29 -10.23
CA LYS A 357 23.66 -16.82 -11.30
C LYS A 357 24.00 -15.41 -11.76
N ILE A 358 24.35 -14.50 -10.85
CA ILE A 358 24.85 -13.15 -11.20
C ILE A 358 26.13 -13.25 -12.03
N LEU A 359 27.06 -14.12 -11.66
CA LEU A 359 28.29 -14.35 -12.43
C LEU A 359 27.98 -14.73 -13.88
N ARG A 360 27.07 -15.69 -14.10
CA ARG A 360 26.63 -16.10 -15.45
C ARG A 360 25.96 -14.95 -16.19
N LEU A 361 25.10 -14.18 -15.51
CA LEU A 361 24.44 -13.02 -16.09
C LEU A 361 25.45 -11.97 -16.58
N ILE A 362 26.48 -11.66 -15.79
CA ILE A 362 27.54 -10.71 -16.18
C ILE A 362 28.32 -11.21 -17.39
N GLN A 363 28.61 -12.51 -17.45
CA GLN A 363 29.41 -13.11 -18.52
C GLN A 363 28.63 -13.25 -19.82
N GLU A 364 27.40 -13.76 -19.75
CA GLU A 364 26.61 -14.16 -20.92
C GLU A 364 25.64 -13.06 -21.38
N ARG A 365 25.35 -12.07 -20.53
CA ARG A 365 24.29 -11.06 -20.72
C ARG A 365 22.91 -11.68 -20.98
N LYS A 366 22.66 -12.81 -20.34
CA LYS A 366 21.39 -13.52 -20.40
C LYS A 366 20.96 -13.96 -19.01
N VAL A 367 19.66 -14.10 -18.84
CA VAL A 367 19.05 -14.66 -17.62
C VAL A 367 18.23 -15.89 -17.96
N ARG A 368 18.18 -16.84 -17.03
CA ARG A 368 17.22 -17.95 -17.06
C ARG A 368 16.31 -17.82 -15.85
N ARG A 369 15.00 -17.86 -16.07
CA ARG A 369 14.01 -17.86 -14.99
C ARG A 369 14.11 -19.13 -14.15
N ILE A 370 13.78 -19.04 -12.87
CA ILE A 370 13.70 -20.22 -11.98
C ILE A 370 12.66 -21.20 -12.54
N GLY A 371 13.04 -22.48 -12.62
CA GLY A 371 12.22 -23.54 -13.21
C GLY A 371 12.17 -23.54 -14.74
N GLY A 372 12.85 -22.59 -15.40
CA GLY A 372 12.90 -22.47 -16.86
C GLY A 372 14.27 -22.83 -17.44
N SER A 373 14.28 -23.29 -18.68
CA SER A 373 15.50 -23.57 -19.46
C SER A 373 15.81 -22.50 -20.50
N ARG A 374 14.86 -21.61 -20.80
CA ARG A 374 15.01 -20.56 -21.81
C ARG A 374 15.96 -19.47 -21.34
N GLU A 375 16.95 -19.16 -22.16
CA GLU A 375 17.80 -17.98 -22.00
C GLU A 375 17.11 -16.75 -22.58
N ILE A 376 17.12 -15.66 -21.81
CA ILE A 376 16.52 -14.39 -22.16
C ILE A 376 17.65 -13.35 -22.18
N PRO A 377 17.95 -12.70 -23.32
CA PRO A 377 18.95 -11.64 -23.36
C PRO A 377 18.50 -10.46 -22.50
N VAL A 378 19.43 -9.88 -21.76
CA VAL A 378 19.18 -8.72 -20.90
C VAL A 378 20.18 -7.61 -21.21
N ASN A 379 19.69 -6.38 -21.35
CA ASN A 379 20.52 -5.20 -21.52
C ASN A 379 20.34 -4.28 -20.31
N ALA A 380 20.74 -4.74 -19.14
CA ALA A 380 20.76 -3.94 -17.91
C ALA A 380 22.21 -3.65 -17.50
N ARG A 381 22.51 -2.39 -17.17
CA ARG A 381 23.77 -2.04 -16.51
C ARG A 381 23.71 -2.49 -15.05
N ILE A 382 24.86 -2.87 -14.49
CA ILE A 382 24.95 -3.30 -13.09
C ILE A 382 25.78 -2.31 -12.30
N ILE A 383 25.24 -1.85 -11.17
CA ILE A 383 25.97 -1.14 -10.14
C ILE A 383 25.84 -1.95 -8.86
N THR A 384 26.94 -2.24 -8.18
CA THR A 384 26.94 -2.97 -6.90
C THR A 384 27.39 -2.06 -5.78
N ALA A 385 26.85 -2.25 -4.58
CA ALA A 385 27.31 -1.57 -3.38
C ALA A 385 27.52 -2.56 -2.23
N THR A 386 28.49 -2.29 -1.36
CA THR A 386 28.61 -3.00 -0.08
C THR A 386 29.43 -2.22 0.94
N ASN A 387 29.11 -2.42 2.22
CA ASN A 387 29.94 -2.02 3.34
C ASN A 387 30.94 -3.10 3.81
N LYS A 388 30.84 -4.34 3.31
CA LYS A 388 31.68 -5.46 3.72
C LYS A 388 33.02 -5.48 2.98
N ASN A 389 34.00 -6.12 3.63
CA ASN A 389 35.28 -6.46 3.02
C ASN A 389 35.12 -7.77 2.23
N LEU A 390 35.02 -7.68 0.90
CA LEU A 390 34.74 -8.86 0.07
C LEU A 390 35.97 -9.75 -0.04
N GLU A 391 37.16 -9.16 0.03
CA GLU A 391 38.45 -9.83 0.01
C GLU A 391 38.58 -10.77 1.22
N GLN A 392 38.16 -10.31 2.40
CA GLN A 392 38.06 -11.16 3.59
C GLN A 392 37.02 -12.27 3.41
N MET A 393 35.84 -11.95 2.87
CA MET A 393 34.78 -12.92 2.65
C MET A 393 35.16 -14.01 1.64
N ILE A 394 36.04 -13.72 0.68
CA ILE A 394 36.61 -14.71 -0.24
C ILE A 394 37.48 -15.70 0.55
N ASN A 395 38.35 -15.21 1.44
CA ASN A 395 39.17 -16.07 2.30
C ASN A 395 38.31 -16.96 3.22
N GLU A 396 37.17 -16.45 3.66
CA GLU A 396 36.17 -17.16 4.47
C GLU A 396 35.23 -18.06 3.63
N LYS A 397 35.38 -18.09 2.30
CA LYS A 397 34.52 -18.83 1.34
C LYS A 397 33.04 -18.43 1.37
N LEU A 398 32.73 -17.22 1.85
CA LEU A 398 31.39 -16.64 1.87
C LEU A 398 31.06 -15.87 0.59
N PHE A 399 32.09 -15.44 -0.15
CA PHE A 399 31.94 -14.76 -1.42
C PHE A 399 32.81 -15.39 -2.50
N ARG A 400 32.30 -15.54 -3.71
CA ARG A 400 33.04 -16.16 -4.81
C ARG A 400 34.09 -15.19 -5.38
N GLU A 401 35.31 -15.68 -5.49
CA GLU A 401 36.45 -14.95 -6.06
C GLU A 401 36.21 -14.56 -7.53
N ASP A 402 35.63 -15.46 -8.33
CA ASP A 402 35.35 -15.21 -9.74
C ASP A 402 34.32 -14.09 -9.96
N LEU A 403 33.29 -14.01 -9.11
CA LEU A 403 32.33 -12.92 -9.11
C LEU A 403 32.98 -11.60 -8.69
N TYR A 404 33.82 -11.61 -7.66
CA TYR A 404 34.53 -10.43 -7.19
C TYR A 404 35.29 -9.73 -8.32
N TYR A 405 36.09 -10.46 -9.09
CA TYR A 405 36.84 -9.87 -10.20
C TYR A 405 35.95 -9.34 -11.34
N ARG A 406 34.73 -9.87 -11.49
CA ARG A 406 33.76 -9.41 -12.50
C ARG A 406 32.99 -8.17 -12.07
N ILE A 407 32.78 -7.96 -10.78
CA ILE A 407 32.10 -6.76 -10.27
C ILE A 407 33.07 -5.62 -9.92
N ASN A 408 34.32 -5.95 -9.54
CA ASN A 408 35.32 -4.98 -9.10
C ASN A 408 36.09 -4.32 -10.27
N VAL A 409 35.39 -3.99 -11.37
CA VAL A 409 36.00 -3.43 -12.59
C VAL A 409 36.26 -1.93 -12.42
N LEU A 410 35.26 -1.19 -11.95
CA LEU A 410 35.35 0.25 -11.68
C LEU A 410 34.98 0.52 -10.22
N PRO A 411 35.92 0.33 -9.27
CA PRO A 411 35.67 0.58 -7.86
C PRO A 411 35.63 2.07 -7.54
N ILE A 412 34.57 2.51 -6.85
CA ILE A 412 34.46 3.84 -6.26
C ILE A 412 34.41 3.67 -4.74
N HIS A 413 35.37 4.27 -4.02
CA HIS A 413 35.32 4.30 -2.57
C HIS A 413 34.72 5.61 -2.07
N ILE A 414 33.64 5.50 -1.31
CA ILE A 414 33.00 6.62 -0.64
C ILE A 414 33.50 6.68 0.81
N PRO A 415 34.16 7.78 1.22
CA PRO A 415 34.61 7.92 2.60
C PRO A 415 33.43 8.01 3.58
N PRO A 416 33.62 7.54 4.82
CA PRO A 416 32.60 7.61 5.86
C PRO A 416 32.28 9.05 6.23
N LEU A 417 31.06 9.31 6.73
CA LEU A 417 30.58 10.68 7.01
C LEU A 417 31.53 11.46 7.94
N ARG A 418 32.11 10.77 8.93
CA ARG A 418 33.11 11.35 9.84
C ARG A 418 34.34 11.91 9.12
N GLU A 419 34.71 11.39 7.95
CA GLU A 419 35.87 11.86 7.19
C GLU A 419 35.53 13.00 6.22
N ARG A 420 34.25 13.29 5.99
CA ARG A 420 33.77 14.33 5.06
C ARG A 420 33.84 15.75 5.62
N GLY A 421 33.73 15.91 6.95
CA GLY A 421 33.88 17.19 7.64
C GLY A 421 35.16 17.30 8.46
N GLU A 422 35.83 16.17 8.75
CA GLU A 422 37.00 16.15 9.63
C GLU A 422 38.14 17.04 9.12
N LYS A 423 38.45 17.04 7.82
CA LYS A 423 39.48 17.92 7.26
C LYS A 423 39.14 19.40 7.40
N GLU A 424 37.87 19.77 7.17
CA GLU A 424 37.41 21.16 7.26
C GLU A 424 37.36 21.64 8.70
N ILE A 425 36.86 20.80 9.61
CA ILE A 425 36.83 21.05 11.06
C ILE A 425 38.26 21.16 11.59
N ILE A 426 39.13 20.21 11.28
CA ILE A 426 40.56 20.28 11.64
C ILE A 426 41.20 21.55 11.07
N GLY A 427 40.91 21.89 9.81
CA GLY A 427 41.43 23.09 9.15
C GLY A 427 40.94 24.39 9.80
N LYS A 428 39.65 24.51 10.08
CA LYS A 428 39.05 25.67 10.78
C LYS A 428 39.61 25.79 12.20
N THR A 429 39.73 24.69 12.92
CA THR A 429 40.29 24.67 14.27
C THR A 429 41.77 25.03 14.27
N LEU A 430 42.58 24.51 13.34
CA LEU A 430 43.99 24.87 13.22
C LEU A 430 44.19 26.34 12.84
N LYS A 431 43.29 26.95 12.06
CA LYS A 431 43.33 28.39 11.77
C LYS A 431 42.97 29.25 13.00
N LYS A 432 42.16 28.72 13.92
CA LYS A 432 41.71 29.43 15.13
C LYS A 432 42.67 29.27 16.32
N HIS A 433 43.62 28.35 16.27
CA HIS A 433 44.50 28.03 17.40
C HIS A 433 45.97 27.94 16.98
N GLU A 434 46.84 28.64 17.71
CA GLU A 434 48.28 28.79 17.43
C GLU A 434 49.10 27.49 17.51
N SER A 435 48.55 26.42 18.09
CA SER A 435 49.25 25.15 18.21
C SER A 435 48.33 23.95 18.05
N ILE A 436 48.90 22.85 17.54
CA ILE A 436 48.22 21.55 17.41
C ILE A 436 47.69 21.09 18.77
N ARG A 437 48.39 21.39 19.87
CA ARG A 437 47.98 21.03 21.23
C ARG A 437 46.72 21.80 21.68
N LYS A 438 46.63 23.10 21.38
CA LYS A 438 45.43 23.91 21.63
C LYS A 438 44.26 23.47 20.74
N ALA A 439 44.52 23.21 19.46
CA ALA A 439 43.54 22.69 18.52
C ALA A 439 42.99 21.31 18.91
N ALA A 440 43.85 20.40 19.39
CA ALA A 440 43.45 19.07 19.88
C ALA A 440 42.54 19.19 21.11
N LYS A 441 42.90 20.07 22.06
CA LYS A 441 42.08 20.36 23.24
C LYS A 441 40.70 20.94 22.86
N ALA A 442 40.64 21.86 21.89
CA ALA A 442 39.40 22.45 21.41
C ALA A 442 38.49 21.42 20.68
N LEU A 443 39.08 20.40 20.06
CA LEU A 443 38.35 19.29 19.42
C LEU A 443 38.02 18.14 20.37
N GLY A 444 38.41 18.22 21.65
CA GLY A 444 38.18 17.15 22.61
C GLY A 444 38.96 15.86 22.32
N VAL A 445 40.08 15.94 21.58
CA VAL A 445 40.92 14.78 21.22
C VAL A 445 42.35 14.93 21.75
N SER A 446 43.09 13.81 21.84
CA SER A 446 44.50 13.86 22.22
C SER A 446 45.36 14.49 21.11
N HIS A 447 46.52 15.04 21.50
CA HIS A 447 47.50 15.58 20.56
C HIS A 447 47.96 14.53 19.54
N THR A 448 48.15 13.28 19.97
CA THR A 448 48.54 12.16 19.11
C THR A 448 47.45 11.80 18.10
N THR A 449 46.19 11.80 18.52
CA THR A 449 45.04 11.59 17.61
C THR A 449 44.99 12.67 16.55
N LEU A 450 45.11 13.95 16.92
CA LEU A 450 45.10 15.04 15.94
C LEU A 450 46.30 14.96 14.98
N MET A 451 47.50 14.65 15.48
CA MET A 451 48.69 14.45 14.65
C MET A 451 48.54 13.32 13.63
N ASN A 452 47.96 12.18 14.03
CA ASN A 452 47.68 11.06 13.13
C ASN A 452 46.66 11.45 12.04
N LYS A 453 45.64 12.25 12.41
CA LYS A 453 44.67 12.78 11.45
C LYS A 453 45.28 13.80 10.49
N LEU A 454 46.19 14.66 10.95
CA LEU A 454 46.93 15.60 10.08
C LEU A 454 47.81 14.88 9.06
N LYS A 455 48.51 13.81 9.49
CA LYS A 455 49.26 12.93 8.60
C LYS A 455 48.34 12.22 7.59
N LYS A 456 47.22 11.65 8.06
CA LYS A 456 46.21 10.99 7.21
C LYS A 456 45.65 11.94 6.13
N HIS A 457 45.37 13.19 6.50
CA HIS A 457 44.79 14.21 5.62
C HIS A 457 45.82 15.03 4.82
N LYS A 458 47.12 14.68 4.90
CA LYS A 458 48.26 15.39 4.28
C LYS A 458 48.25 16.91 4.56
N MET A 459 47.88 17.29 5.79
CA MET A 459 47.82 18.70 6.20
C MET A 459 49.14 19.13 6.85
N LYS A 460 49.72 20.25 6.39
CA LYS A 460 50.85 20.89 7.08
C LYS A 460 50.31 21.72 8.25
N ALA A 461 50.97 21.66 9.41
CA ALA A 461 50.73 22.63 10.46
C ALA A 461 51.12 24.01 9.93
N GLY A 462 50.16 24.93 9.83
CA GLY A 462 50.44 26.30 9.42
C GLY A 462 51.36 26.99 10.45
N PRO A 463 52.12 28.02 10.04
CA PRO A 463 52.95 28.77 10.97
C PRO A 463 52.05 29.39 12.05
N ALA A 464 52.51 29.34 13.30
CA ALA A 464 51.84 30.00 14.41
C ALA A 464 51.62 31.48 14.04
N VAL A 465 50.37 31.93 14.01
CA VAL A 465 50.07 33.36 13.91
C VAL A 465 50.52 33.98 15.23
N SER A 466 51.64 34.71 15.18
CA SER A 466 52.08 35.58 16.26
C SER A 466 51.08 36.72 16.40
N ALA A 467 50.34 36.74 17.50
CA ALA A 467 49.65 37.92 18.01
C ALA A 467 50.36 38.37 19.29
#